data_AF-A0ABD6RQL4-F1
#
_entry.id   AF-A0ABD6RQL4-F1
#
_cell.length_a   1.000
_cell.length_b   1.000
_cell.length_c   1.000
_cell.angle_alpha   90.00
_cell.angle_beta   90.00
_cell.angle_gamma   90.00
#
_symmetry.space_group_name_H-M   'P 1'
#
loop_
_entity.id
_entity.type
_entity.pdbx_description
1 polymer ?
#
loop_
_entity_poly.entity_id
_entity_poly.type
_entity_poly.pdbx_seq_one_letter_code
_entity_poly.pdbx_strand_id
1 'polypeptide(L)' 'MATIRKNITLDTETYKNFCKIAERKGIRMSTWINAKMKEFIEEEQERAIER' A
#
# COMPACT_ATOMS: atom_id res chain seq x y z
N MET A 1 -10.26 7.16 -12.78
CA MET A 1 -10.02 5.71 -12.58
C MET A 1 -11.17 5.14 -11.79
N ALA A 2 -11.71 3.98 -12.18
CA ALA A 2 -12.63 3.24 -11.32
C ALA A 2 -11.89 2.78 -10.05
N THR A 3 -12.52 2.91 -8.90
CA THR A 3 -11.97 2.46 -7.62
C THR A 3 -12.83 1.35 -7.06
N ILE A 4 -12.18 0.33 -6.49
CA ILE A 4 -12.86 -0.79 -5.83
C ILE A 4 -12.60 -0.65 -4.33
N ARG A 5 -13.66 -0.76 -3.52
CA ARG A 5 -13.55 -0.79 -2.07
C ARG A 5 -13.29 -2.23 -1.61
N LYS A 6 -12.25 -2.43 -0.81
CA LYS A 6 -11.91 -3.71 -0.17
C LYS A 6 -11.72 -3.51 1.32
N ASN A 7 -12.23 -4.46 2.11
CA ASN A 7 -11.91 -4.54 3.54
C ASN A 7 -10.60 -5.30 3.71
N ILE A 8 -9.76 -4.85 4.64
CA ILE A 8 -8.47 -5.47 4.95
C ILE A 8 -8.38 -5.73 6.45
N THR A 9 -7.71 -6.82 6.82
CA THR A 9 -7.37 -7.13 8.21
C THR A 9 -5.91 -6.81 8.42
N LEU A 10 -5.60 -6.02 9.44
CA LEU A 10 -4.26 -5.61 9.80
C LEU A 10 -4.04 -5.89 11.28
N ASP A 11 -2.78 -6.13 11.64
CA ASP A 11 -2.38 -6.08 13.04
C ASP A 11 -2.67 -4.69 13.63
N THR A 12 -3.15 -4.69 14.88
CA THR A 12 -3.63 -3.47 15.55
C THR A 12 -2.50 -2.49 15.81
N GLU A 13 -1.33 -2.98 16.24
CA GLU A 13 -0.19 -2.12 16.56
C GLU A 13 0.42 -1.53 15.28
N THR A 14 0.55 -2.35 14.25
CA THR A 14 0.99 -1.96 12.91
C THR A 14 0.12 -0.85 12.34
N TYR A 15 -1.20 -1.01 12.39
CA TYR A 15 -2.14 0.02 11.92
C TYR A 15 -2.01 1.33 12.70
N LYS A 16 -1.93 1.27 14.03
CA LYS A 16 -1.77 2.47 14.87
C LYS A 16 -0.46 3.20 14.57
N ASN A 17 0.64 2.48 14.43
CA ASN A 17 1.94 3.06 14.12
C ASN A 17 1.96 3.68 12.72
N PHE A 18 1.35 3.01 11.74
CA PHE A 18 1.17 3.57 10.41
C PHE A 18 0.36 4.89 10.46
N CYS A 19 -0.79 4.91 11.14
CA CYS A 19 -1.63 6.11 11.22
C CYS A 19 -0.88 7.31 11.80
N LYS A 20 -0.09 7.13 12.87
CA LYS A 20 0.72 8.21 13.47
C LYS A 20 1.72 8.80 12.46
N ILE A 21 2.34 7.96 11.63
CA ILE A 21 3.31 8.40 10.62
C ILE A 21 2.58 9.06 9.45
N ALA A 22 1.48 8.46 8.99
CA ALA A 22 0.71 8.92 7.85
C ALA A 22 0.08 10.30 8.13
N GLU A 23 -0.45 10.52 9.32
CA GLU A 23 -1.00 11.81 9.75
C GLU A 23 0.05 12.92 9.71
N ARG A 24 1.24 12.68 10.28
CA ARG A 24 2.37 13.63 10.25
C ARG A 24 2.82 13.98 8.83
N LYS A 25 2.66 13.06 7.89
CA LYS A 25 3.05 13.24 6.48
C LYS A 25 1.89 13.66 5.57
N GLY A 26 0.67 13.80 6.09
CA GLY A 26 -0.52 14.10 5.30
C GLY A 26 -0.90 12.99 4.30
N ILE A 27 -0.52 11.74 4.58
CA ILE A 27 -0.71 10.59 3.68
C ILE A 27 -2.02 9.87 4.01
N ARG A 28 -2.81 9.55 2.98
CA ARG A 28 -3.98 8.66 3.13
C ARG A 28 -3.55 7.20 2.97
N MET A 29 -4.05 6.33 3.85
CA MET A 29 -3.75 4.89 3.83
C MET A 29 -4.05 4.25 2.48
N SER A 30 -5.20 4.55 1.87
CA SER A 30 -5.59 4.01 0.56
C SER A 30 -4.62 4.40 -0.55
N THR A 31 -4.12 5.64 -0.54
CA THR A 31 -3.10 6.11 -1.49
C THR A 31 -1.79 5.36 -1.30
N TRP A 32 -1.36 5.17 -0.06
CA TRP A 32 -0.11 4.47 0.26
C TRP A 32 -0.19 2.98 -0.13
N ILE A 33 -1.30 2.30 0.20
CA ILE A 33 -1.52 0.89 -0.19
C ILE A 33 -1.50 0.75 -1.71
N ASN A 34 -2.18 1.66 -2.44
CA ASN A 34 -2.19 1.61 -3.89
C ASN A 34 -0.80 1.80 -4.50
N ALA A 35 0.03 2.68 -3.93
CA ALA A 35 1.43 2.84 -4.34
C ALA A 35 2.24 1.56 -4.10
N LYS A 36 2.13 0.96 -2.90
CA LYS A 36 2.81 -0.30 -2.58
C LYS A 36 2.38 -1.47 -3.46
N MET A 37 1.11 -1.56 -3.82
CA MET A 37 0.63 -2.58 -4.75
C MET A 37 1.25 -2.39 -6.14
N LYS A 38 1.42 -1.15 -6.61
CA LYS A 38 2.08 -0.89 -7.90
C LYS A 38 3.56 -1.23 -7.88
N GLU A 39 4.28 -0.75 -6.86
CA GLU A 39 5.71 -1.06 -6.67
C GLU A 39 5.93 -2.58 -6.69
N PHE A 40 5.11 -3.34 -5.95
CA PHE A 40 5.19 -4.79 -5.94
C PHE A 40 4.92 -5.43 -7.32
N ILE A 41 3.93 -4.95 -8.07
CA ILE A 41 3.63 -5.46 -9.41
C ILE A 41 4.79 -5.18 -10.38
N GLU A 42 5.34 -3.97 -10.34
CA GLU A 42 6.47 -3.56 -11.18
C GLU A 42 7.71 -4.42 -10.89
N GLU A 43 8.05 -4.61 -9.61
CA GLU A 43 9.16 -5.47 -9.19
C GLU A 43 9.00 -6.92 -9.69
N GLU A 44 7.80 -7.50 -9.59
CA GLU A 44 7.55 -8.87 -10.06
C GLU A 44 7.56 -8.99 -11.60
N GLN A 45 7.12 -7.96 -12.31
CA GLN A 45 7.20 -7.92 -13.77
C GLN A 45 8.64 -7.84 -14.26
N GLU A 46 9.48 -7.01 -13.62
CA GLU A 46 10.91 -6.93 -13.93
C GLU A 46 11.59 -8.29 -13.68
N ARG A 47 11.34 -8.92 -12.53
CA ARG A 47 11.88 -10.26 -12.20
C ARG A 47 11.44 -11.34 -13.20
N ALA A 48 10.24 -11.23 -13.75
CA ALA A 48 9.74 -12.18 -14.74
C ALA A 48 10.37 -11.99 -16.13
N ILE A 49 10.83 -10.79 -16.46
CA ILE A 49 11.52 -10.47 -17.73
C ILE A 49 12.99 -10.92 -17.69
N GLU A 50 13.62 -10.93 -16.51
CA GLU A 50 15.00 -11.41 -16.32
C GLU A 50 15.16 -12.94 -16.30
N ARG A 51 14.05 -13.71 -16.34
CA ARG A 51 14.03 -15.18 -16.38
C ARG A 51 13.73 -15.73 -17.77
#